data_AF-A0A3E1D7R4-F1
#
_entry.id   AF-A0A3E1D7R4-F1
#
_cell.length_a   1.000
_cell.length_b   1.000
_cell.length_c   1.000
_cell.angle_alpha   90.00
_cell.angle_beta   90.00
_cell.angle_gamma   90.00
#
_symmetry.space_group_name_H-M   'P 1'
#
loop_
_entity.id
_entity.type
_entity.pdbx_description
1 polymer ?
#
loop_
_entity_poly.entity_id
_entity_poly.type
_entity_poly.pdbx_seq_one_letter_code
_entity_poly.pdbx_strand_id
1 'polypeptide(L)'
;MFKFSSIYLLAALSAFIVTPAQAKPQTFVASYGDDANPCGRVLPCRQFTKAMSVTDTNGEVVVLDSADYEPITITKSISITVPPGIYAGIAVPSDDISGVTINANGANVVLRGLTITGNSQSEGSELSLSAGILMTAGSKLSIENCVISNFSSPDSSNIQPAVLVQTTATVRMVNTVIRNNEVGALFLDGSTADISGSKFMGNSLYGIVSNNKINGTTTTASVSDTVVTGSGTIGIAAIVESGTSAIAKVEIVRSIISNYNEGVRAESQNGTASVSIRKSMVTGSSAYGLVQNGASSTMTSYGKNTLVNNSSNLLGILTTAAPL
;
A
#
# COMPACT_ATOMS: atom_id res chain seq x y z
N MET A 1 60.31 44.97 33.69
CA MET A 1 59.82 45.00 32.30
C MET A 1 59.29 43.60 31.95
N PHE A 2 58.06 43.31 32.33
CA PHE A 2 57.31 42.11 31.93
C PHE A 2 55.82 42.41 32.14
N LYS A 3 55.02 42.18 31.11
CA LYS A 3 53.59 41.79 31.19
C LYS A 3 53.15 41.40 29.78
N PHE A 4 53.33 40.12 29.45
CA PHE A 4 52.67 39.50 28.31
C PHE A 4 51.17 39.44 28.60
N SER A 5 50.37 39.91 27.63
CA SER A 5 48.93 40.09 27.75
C SER A 5 48.19 38.76 27.63
N SER A 6 47.67 38.25 28.75
CA SER A 6 46.95 36.96 28.88
C SER A 6 45.48 36.97 28.41
N ILE A 7 45.11 37.79 27.42
CA ILE A 7 43.67 38.05 27.11
C ILE A 7 43.17 37.45 25.78
N TYR A 8 44.03 36.89 24.92
CA TYR A 8 43.59 36.34 23.62
C TYR A 8 43.59 34.80 23.52
N LEU A 9 43.55 34.11 24.66
CA LEU A 9 43.47 32.64 24.71
C LEU A 9 42.20 32.14 25.42
N LEU A 10 41.08 32.85 25.28
CA LEU A 10 39.76 32.41 25.75
C LEU A 10 38.67 32.41 24.65
N ALA A 11 39.05 32.59 23.38
CA ALA A 11 38.11 32.65 22.26
C ALA A 11 38.10 31.38 21.37
N ALA A 12 38.66 30.26 21.85
CA ALA A 12 38.82 29.04 21.05
C ALA A 12 38.33 27.75 21.75
N LEU A 13 37.36 27.87 22.67
CA LEU A 13 36.76 26.70 23.33
C LEU A 13 35.24 26.80 23.46
N SER A 14 34.58 27.31 22.41
CA SER A 14 33.19 26.94 22.15
C SER A 14 33.20 25.51 21.61
N ALA A 15 33.43 24.55 22.50
CA ALA A 15 33.22 23.14 22.21
C ALA A 15 31.77 23.01 21.74
N PHE A 16 31.56 22.84 20.44
CA PHE A 16 30.34 22.23 19.93
C PHE A 16 30.24 20.88 20.64
N ILE A 17 29.40 20.82 21.67
CA ILE A 17 28.89 19.57 22.19
C ILE A 17 28.02 19.03 21.07
N VAL A 18 28.65 18.36 20.10
CA VAL A 18 27.96 17.43 19.22
C VAL A 18 27.58 16.30 20.15
N THR A 19 26.43 16.42 20.81
CA THR A 19 25.78 15.26 21.39
C THR A 19 25.69 14.26 20.24
N PRO A 20 26.22 13.04 20.37
CA PRO A 20 25.99 12.02 19.36
C PRO A 20 24.48 12.04 19.10
N ALA A 21 24.09 12.09 17.82
CA ALA A 21 22.71 11.90 17.43
C ALA A 21 22.33 10.47 17.84
N GLN A 22 21.99 10.32 19.13
CA GLN A 22 21.48 9.09 19.67
C GLN A 22 20.11 8.98 19.04
N ALA A 23 20.07 8.15 18.01
CA ALA A 23 18.82 7.71 17.46
C ALA A 23 17.95 7.20 18.63
N LYS A 24 16.67 7.57 18.58
CA LYS A 24 15.72 7.36 19.67
C LYS A 24 14.80 6.20 19.31
N PRO A 25 14.44 5.33 20.28
CA PRO A 25 13.50 4.25 20.00
C PRO A 25 12.13 4.77 19.54
N GLN A 26 11.75 5.95 20.04
CA GLN A 26 10.51 6.62 19.70
C GLN A 26 10.75 8.12 19.48
N THR A 27 10.16 8.66 18.42
CA THR A 27 10.13 10.10 18.13
C THR A 27 8.70 10.55 17.87
N PHE A 28 8.48 11.86 17.87
CA PHE A 28 7.16 12.44 17.83
C PHE A 28 7.06 13.56 16.79
N VAL A 29 5.93 13.60 16.10
CA VAL A 29 5.54 14.71 15.21
C VAL A 29 4.26 15.37 15.70
N ALA A 30 4.15 16.67 15.46
CA ALA A 30 2.96 17.46 15.80
C ALA A 30 2.80 18.68 14.88
N SER A 31 1.58 19.22 14.76
CA SER A 31 1.27 20.44 14.01
C SER A 31 2.08 21.65 14.51
N TYR A 32 2.31 21.74 15.81
CA TYR A 32 3.08 22.81 16.45
C TYR A 32 4.58 22.49 16.60
N GLY A 33 5.03 21.37 16.02
CA GLY A 33 6.43 20.95 16.09
C GLY A 33 7.38 21.89 15.33
N ASP A 34 8.68 21.68 15.55
CA ASP A 34 9.78 22.37 14.87
C ASP A 34 10.88 21.36 14.55
N ASP A 35 11.40 21.33 13.32
CA ASP A 35 12.43 20.38 12.90
C ASP A 35 13.83 20.67 13.48
N ALA A 36 14.01 21.81 14.15
CA ALA A 36 15.15 22.07 15.01
C ALA A 36 15.07 21.31 16.35
N ASN A 37 13.89 20.81 16.73
CA ASN A 37 13.70 20.09 17.97
C ASN A 37 14.35 18.70 17.96
N PRO A 38 14.60 18.11 19.14
CA PRO A 38 15.11 16.75 19.26
C PRO A 38 14.04 15.66 18.97
N CYS A 39 12.88 16.01 18.40
CA CYS A 39 11.73 15.13 18.13
C CYS A 39 11.26 14.30 19.32
N GLY A 40 11.35 14.84 20.54
CA GLY A 40 10.85 14.21 21.76
C GLY A 40 9.38 14.56 22.02
N ARG A 41 8.76 13.94 23.03
CA ARG A 41 7.34 14.18 23.34
C ARG A 41 7.03 15.64 23.71
N VAL A 42 7.95 16.31 24.40
CA VAL A 42 7.81 17.72 24.84
C VAL A 42 8.11 18.69 23.69
N LEU A 43 9.13 18.38 22.89
CA LEU A 43 9.59 19.16 21.75
C LEU A 43 9.53 18.27 20.51
N PRO A 44 8.34 18.10 19.89
CA PRO A 44 8.15 17.25 18.73
C PRO A 44 8.69 17.94 17.47
N CYS A 45 8.96 17.14 16.43
CA CYS A 45 9.32 17.65 15.10
C CYS A 45 8.08 18.01 14.29
N ARG A 46 8.23 18.85 13.26
CA ARG A 46 7.11 19.18 12.37
C ARG A 46 6.94 18.13 11.29
N GLN A 47 8.06 17.69 10.71
CA GLN A 47 8.07 16.81 9.54
C GLN A 47 8.41 15.37 9.92
N PHE A 48 7.71 14.42 9.30
CA PHE A 48 8.05 12.99 9.41
C PHE A 48 9.50 12.73 8.99
N THR A 49 9.96 13.31 7.88
CA THR A 49 11.33 13.12 7.38
C THR A 49 12.37 13.42 8.44
N LYS A 50 12.18 14.51 9.20
CA LYS A 50 13.07 14.86 10.31
C LYS A 50 12.98 13.85 11.45
N ALA A 51 11.77 13.53 11.92
CA ALA A 51 11.55 12.56 13.00
C ALA A 51 12.15 11.18 12.67
N MET A 52 11.91 10.68 11.46
CA MET A 52 12.47 9.42 10.96
C MET A 52 14.01 9.44 10.95
N SER A 53 14.64 10.55 10.56
CA SER A 53 16.11 10.65 10.52
C SER A 53 16.78 10.40 11.89
N VAL A 54 16.11 10.78 12.98
CA VAL A 54 16.62 10.65 14.35
C VAL A 54 15.95 9.52 15.15
N THR A 55 15.11 8.71 14.50
CA THR A 55 14.54 7.48 15.08
C THR A 55 15.47 6.30 14.87
N ASP A 56 15.54 5.36 15.80
CA ASP A 56 16.26 4.10 15.63
C ASP A 56 15.71 3.27 14.46
N THR A 57 16.57 2.44 13.86
CA THR A 57 16.08 1.38 12.96
C THR A 57 15.22 0.41 13.75
N ASN A 58 14.03 0.08 13.23
CA ASN A 58 12.94 -0.62 13.92
C ASN A 58 12.26 0.20 15.03
N GLY A 59 12.55 1.50 15.14
CA GLY A 59 11.85 2.41 16.07
C GLY A 59 10.49 2.86 15.54
N GLU A 60 9.89 3.80 16.27
CA GLU A 60 8.54 4.31 16.02
C GLU A 60 8.49 5.85 15.95
N VAL A 61 7.74 6.38 14.99
CA VAL A 61 7.34 7.78 14.93
C VAL A 61 5.86 7.87 15.29
N VAL A 62 5.53 8.65 16.32
CA VAL A 62 4.15 8.81 16.81
C VAL A 62 3.63 10.20 16.53
N VAL A 63 2.40 10.28 16.00
CA VAL A 63 1.71 11.56 15.80
C VAL A 63 1.00 11.99 17.08
N LEU A 64 1.21 13.25 17.52
CA LEU A 64 0.65 13.77 18.77
C LEU A 64 -0.68 14.51 18.60
N ASP A 65 -0.92 15.13 17.45
CA ASP A 65 -2.13 15.90 17.17
C ASP A 65 -2.49 15.87 15.68
N SER A 66 -3.70 16.35 15.37
CA SER A 66 -4.22 16.30 14.01
C SER A 66 -3.54 17.34 13.12
N ALA A 67 -2.99 16.91 11.99
CA ALA A 67 -2.34 17.80 11.02
C ALA A 67 -2.26 17.16 9.62
N ASP A 68 -1.98 18.01 8.63
CA ASP A 68 -1.50 17.57 7.32
C ASP A 68 0.03 17.56 7.30
N TYR A 69 0.57 16.58 6.61
CA TYR A 69 1.99 16.29 6.46
C TYR A 69 2.34 16.11 4.98
N GLU A 70 3.61 16.36 4.68
CA GLU A 70 4.15 16.17 3.33
C GLU A 70 4.33 14.69 2.98
N PRO A 71 4.36 14.34 1.69
CA PRO A 71 4.78 13.02 1.22
C PRO A 71 6.14 12.59 1.79
N ILE A 72 6.30 11.30 2.06
CA ILE A 72 7.48 10.77 2.77
C ILE A 72 8.17 9.64 2.01
N THR A 73 9.48 9.54 2.22
CA THR A 73 10.30 8.41 1.77
C THR A 73 10.91 7.69 2.96
N ILE A 74 10.57 6.40 3.11
CA ILE A 74 11.06 5.50 4.15
C ILE A 74 12.22 4.68 3.60
N THR A 75 13.39 4.84 4.23
CA THR A 75 14.66 4.21 3.80
C THR A 75 15.21 3.21 4.82
N LYS A 76 14.48 2.93 5.90
CA LYS A 76 14.84 1.95 6.94
C LYS A 76 13.60 1.34 7.58
N SER A 77 13.78 0.24 8.33
CA SER A 77 12.69 -0.33 9.13
C SER A 77 12.18 0.69 10.14
N ILE A 78 10.89 0.99 10.11
CA ILE A 78 10.28 1.96 11.02
C ILE A 78 8.77 1.75 11.10
N SER A 79 8.18 2.14 12.22
CA SER A 79 6.73 2.22 12.38
C SER A 79 6.28 3.68 12.41
N ILE A 80 5.24 4.02 11.68
CA ILE A 80 4.55 5.31 11.77
C ILE A 80 3.16 5.04 12.34
N THR A 81 2.91 5.59 13.52
CA THR A 81 1.69 5.33 14.28
C THR A 81 0.91 6.62 14.51
N VAL A 82 -0.30 6.64 13.99
CA VAL A 82 -1.33 7.64 14.30
C VAL A 82 -2.27 7.03 15.35
N PRO A 83 -2.31 7.59 16.57
CA PRO A 83 -3.25 7.13 17.59
C PRO A 83 -4.71 7.31 17.14
N PRO A 84 -5.63 6.41 17.55
CA PRO A 84 -7.05 6.57 17.26
C PRO A 84 -7.60 7.93 17.72
N GLY A 85 -8.38 8.59 16.87
CA GLY A 85 -8.94 9.91 17.13
C GLY A 85 -8.07 11.09 16.66
N ILE A 86 -6.86 10.82 16.18
CA ILE A 86 -5.99 11.80 15.54
C ILE A 86 -6.06 11.63 14.02
N TYR A 87 -6.11 12.75 13.30
CA TYR A 87 -6.01 12.78 11.84
C TYR A 87 -4.59 13.15 11.42
N ALA A 88 -3.89 12.24 10.74
CA ALA A 88 -2.62 12.54 10.08
C ALA A 88 -2.81 12.37 8.58
N GLY A 89 -3.00 13.50 7.90
CA GLY A 89 -3.21 13.58 6.47
C GLY A 89 -1.90 13.64 5.70
N ILE A 90 -1.79 12.91 4.59
CA ILE A 90 -0.79 13.13 3.55
C ILE A 90 -1.56 13.43 2.27
N ALA A 91 -1.53 14.69 1.85
CA ALA A 91 -2.10 15.11 0.58
C ALA A 91 -1.00 15.09 -0.49
N VAL A 92 -1.20 14.30 -1.54
CA VAL A 92 -0.24 14.20 -2.64
C VAL A 92 -0.41 15.41 -3.56
N PRO A 93 0.65 16.19 -3.82
CA PRO A 93 0.54 17.46 -4.52
C PRO A 93 0.42 17.32 -6.05
N SER A 94 0.90 16.21 -6.62
CA SER A 94 0.93 15.96 -8.06
C SER A 94 0.89 14.45 -8.38
N ASP A 95 0.50 14.09 -9.60
CA ASP A 95 0.33 12.71 -10.07
C ASP A 95 1.63 11.92 -10.23
N ASP A 96 2.77 12.58 -10.18
CA ASP A 96 4.12 12.06 -10.31
C ASP A 96 4.81 11.83 -8.94
N ILE A 97 4.13 12.17 -7.85
CA ILE A 97 4.61 11.97 -6.47
C ILE A 97 3.79 10.88 -5.78
N SER A 98 4.47 9.98 -5.06
CA SER A 98 3.79 9.01 -4.19
C SER A 98 3.64 9.55 -2.78
N GLY A 99 2.52 9.27 -2.12
CA GLY A 99 2.28 9.74 -0.74
C GLY A 99 3.27 9.16 0.26
N VAL A 100 3.45 7.84 0.23
CA VAL A 100 4.48 7.14 1.00
C VAL A 100 5.30 6.27 0.06
N THR A 101 6.59 6.59 -0.08
CA THR A 101 7.54 5.76 -0.82
C THR A 101 8.37 4.92 0.15
N ILE A 102 8.45 3.61 -0.07
CA ILE A 102 9.26 2.69 0.70
C ILE A 102 10.37 2.14 -0.21
N ASN A 103 11.58 2.62 0.04
CA ASN A 103 12.79 2.22 -0.67
C ASN A 103 13.87 1.83 0.35
N ALA A 104 13.62 0.73 1.05
CA ALA A 104 14.40 0.30 2.21
C ALA A 104 14.67 -1.20 2.12
N ASN A 105 15.76 -1.60 1.46
CA ASN A 105 16.06 -3.02 1.24
C ASN A 105 16.14 -3.80 2.57
N GLY A 106 15.46 -4.95 2.64
CA GLY A 106 15.40 -5.77 3.85
C GLY A 106 14.52 -5.23 4.98
N ALA A 107 13.90 -4.05 4.80
CA ALA A 107 13.21 -3.37 5.89
C ALA A 107 11.82 -3.92 6.19
N ASN A 108 11.40 -3.72 7.44
CA ASN A 108 10.03 -3.94 7.90
C ASN A 108 9.39 -2.58 8.21
N VAL A 109 8.32 -2.24 7.50
CA VAL A 109 7.62 -0.96 7.64
C VAL A 109 6.21 -1.20 8.15
N VAL A 110 5.78 -0.41 9.13
CA VAL A 110 4.40 -0.40 9.65
C VAL A 110 3.83 0.99 9.48
N LEU A 111 2.67 1.08 8.84
CA LEU A 111 1.89 2.29 8.67
C LEU A 111 0.54 2.07 9.36
N ARG A 112 0.24 2.88 10.37
CA ARG A 112 -1.00 2.76 11.13
C ARG A 112 -1.74 4.08 11.23
N GLY A 113 -3.00 4.09 10.82
CA GLY A 113 -3.93 5.21 11.02
C GLY A 113 -3.71 6.42 10.10
N LEU A 114 -2.84 6.33 9.10
CA LEU A 114 -2.59 7.41 8.15
C LEU A 114 -3.79 7.60 7.21
N THR A 115 -4.08 8.85 6.87
CA THR A 115 -4.99 9.19 5.77
C THR A 115 -4.19 9.74 4.61
N ILE A 116 -4.16 9.03 3.48
CA ILE A 116 -3.38 9.39 2.29
C ILE A 116 -4.37 9.70 1.17
N THR A 117 -4.30 10.92 0.63
CA THR A 117 -5.24 11.37 -0.41
C THR A 117 -4.48 11.84 -1.64
N GLY A 118 -4.82 11.24 -2.78
CA GLY A 118 -4.34 11.66 -4.09
C GLY A 118 -5.03 12.92 -4.58
N ASN A 119 -4.40 13.61 -5.53
CA ASN A 119 -4.99 14.67 -6.30
C ASN A 119 -5.55 14.09 -7.61
N SER A 120 -6.84 14.25 -7.86
CA SER A 120 -7.46 13.87 -9.14
C SER A 120 -7.26 14.92 -10.24
N GLN A 121 -6.37 15.89 -10.03
CA GLN A 121 -6.09 16.98 -10.95
C GLN A 121 -4.58 17.07 -11.14
N SER A 122 -4.09 16.59 -12.26
CA SER A 122 -2.79 16.98 -12.78
C SER A 122 -2.78 16.83 -14.30
N GLU A 123 -2.12 17.80 -14.94
CA GLU A 123 -1.93 17.94 -16.39
C GLU A 123 -0.55 17.39 -16.81
N GLY A 124 -0.02 16.41 -16.07
CA GLY A 124 1.29 15.81 -16.33
C GLY A 124 1.27 14.95 -17.60
N SER A 125 2.15 15.27 -18.56
CA SER A 125 2.28 14.56 -19.84
C SER A 125 3.29 13.40 -19.82
N GLU A 126 3.83 13.06 -18.65
CA GLU A 126 4.93 12.09 -18.52
C GLU A 126 4.47 10.83 -17.81
N LEU A 127 4.97 9.68 -18.29
CA LEU A 127 4.69 8.37 -17.70
C LEU A 127 5.24 8.33 -16.26
N SER A 128 4.37 8.33 -15.27
CA SER A 128 4.75 8.30 -13.85
C SER A 128 4.02 7.19 -13.12
N LEU A 129 4.80 6.26 -12.55
CA LEU A 129 4.30 5.19 -11.68
C LEU A 129 4.26 5.69 -10.24
N SER A 130 3.26 6.52 -9.92
CA SER A 130 3.01 6.97 -8.55
C SER A 130 1.93 6.12 -7.88
N ALA A 131 1.90 6.15 -6.54
CA ALA A 131 0.86 5.51 -5.76
C ALA A 131 0.65 6.22 -4.42
N GLY A 132 -0.47 5.92 -3.75
CA GLY A 132 -0.66 6.34 -2.36
C GLY A 132 0.42 5.78 -1.44
N ILE A 133 0.64 4.46 -1.53
CA ILE A 133 1.80 3.78 -0.95
C ILE A 133 2.52 3.04 -2.07
N LEU A 134 3.76 3.43 -2.32
CA LEU A 134 4.66 2.82 -3.28
C LEU A 134 5.78 2.06 -2.56
N MET A 135 5.88 0.75 -2.75
CA MET A 135 6.97 -0.06 -2.20
C MET A 135 7.85 -0.61 -3.32
N THR A 136 9.03 -0.01 -3.48
CA THR A 136 10.05 -0.42 -4.47
C THR A 136 11.14 -1.30 -3.88
N ALA A 137 11.38 -1.21 -2.56
CA ALA A 137 12.30 -2.11 -1.85
C ALA A 137 11.89 -2.30 -0.39
N GLY A 138 11.93 -3.56 0.07
CA GLY A 138 11.74 -3.94 1.48
C GLY A 138 11.28 -5.38 1.61
N SER A 139 11.19 -5.87 2.86
CA SER A 139 10.80 -7.25 3.13
C SER A 139 9.37 -7.37 3.64
N LYS A 140 8.91 -6.42 4.45
CA LYS A 140 7.55 -6.44 5.01
C LYS A 140 6.91 -5.06 5.04
N LEU A 141 5.63 -5.01 4.69
CA LEU A 141 4.78 -3.83 4.81
C LEU A 141 3.50 -4.19 5.56
N SER A 142 3.22 -3.46 6.64
CA SER A 142 1.96 -3.56 7.36
C SER A 142 1.17 -2.27 7.21
N ILE A 143 -0.06 -2.35 6.71
CA ILE A 143 -1.00 -1.24 6.51
C ILE A 143 -2.21 -1.50 7.41
N GLU A 144 -2.36 -0.68 8.45
CA GLU A 144 -3.34 -0.94 9.51
C GLU A 144 -4.21 0.28 9.77
N ASN A 145 -5.53 0.13 9.66
CA ASN A 145 -6.48 1.22 9.94
C ASN A 145 -6.20 2.51 9.13
N CYS A 146 -5.61 2.38 7.94
CA CYS A 146 -5.34 3.52 7.09
C CYS A 146 -6.57 3.85 6.21
N VAL A 147 -6.56 5.06 5.66
CA VAL A 147 -7.47 5.46 4.58
C VAL A 147 -6.63 5.91 3.40
N ILE A 148 -6.85 5.34 2.22
CA ILE A 148 -6.15 5.73 1.00
C ILE A 148 -7.19 6.01 -0.08
N SER A 149 -7.19 7.22 -0.63
CA SER A 149 -8.25 7.63 -1.54
C SER A 149 -7.86 8.61 -2.63
N ASN A 150 -8.67 8.66 -3.69
CA ASN A 150 -8.62 9.66 -4.75
C ASN A 150 -7.31 9.64 -5.59
N PHE A 151 -6.71 8.48 -5.78
CA PHE A 151 -5.60 8.26 -6.72
C PHE A 151 -6.16 7.89 -8.09
N SER A 152 -6.12 8.80 -9.06
CA SER A 152 -6.65 8.55 -10.40
C SER A 152 -5.88 9.37 -11.43
N SER A 153 -5.41 8.72 -12.50
CA SER A 153 -4.84 9.43 -13.64
C SER A 153 -5.93 9.88 -14.62
N PRO A 154 -5.90 11.12 -15.14
CA PRO A 154 -6.73 11.52 -16.29
C PRO A 154 -6.20 10.93 -17.61
N ASP A 155 -4.92 10.56 -17.66
CA ASP A 155 -4.29 9.93 -18.82
C ASP A 155 -4.36 8.41 -18.70
N SER A 156 -4.96 7.77 -19.70
CA SER A 156 -5.02 6.31 -19.88
C SER A 156 -3.65 5.62 -20.00
N SER A 157 -2.57 6.37 -20.22
CA SER A 157 -1.20 5.84 -20.27
C SER A 157 -0.60 5.56 -18.89
N ASN A 158 -1.15 6.18 -17.85
CA ASN A 158 -0.70 6.09 -16.46
C ASN A 158 -1.75 5.35 -15.62
N ILE A 159 -1.27 4.51 -14.71
CA ILE A 159 -2.11 3.85 -13.69
C ILE A 159 -1.67 4.37 -12.33
N GLN A 160 -2.61 4.86 -11.53
CA GLN A 160 -2.35 5.28 -10.15
C GLN A 160 -3.03 4.35 -9.11
N PRO A 161 -2.29 3.38 -8.56
CA PRO A 161 -2.80 2.56 -7.48
C PRO A 161 -2.80 3.31 -6.14
N ALA A 162 -3.76 3.01 -5.27
CA ALA A 162 -3.67 3.39 -3.87
C ALA A 162 -2.50 2.67 -3.17
N VAL A 163 -2.29 1.38 -3.47
CA VAL A 163 -1.14 0.60 -2.99
C VAL A 163 -0.47 -0.11 -4.15
N LEU A 164 0.82 0.12 -4.34
CA LEU A 164 1.65 -0.50 -5.35
C LEU A 164 2.89 -1.15 -4.72
N VAL A 165 3.05 -2.46 -4.91
CA VAL A 165 4.21 -3.22 -4.41
C VAL A 165 4.95 -3.85 -5.58
N GLN A 166 6.15 -3.33 -5.85
CA GLN A 166 7.02 -3.66 -6.99
C GLN A 166 8.22 -4.52 -6.59
N THR A 167 8.16 -5.16 -5.43
CA THR A 167 9.27 -5.92 -4.88
C THR A 167 8.76 -7.18 -4.20
N THR A 168 9.62 -8.20 -4.09
CA THR A 168 9.30 -9.43 -3.35
C THR A 168 9.21 -9.10 -1.86
N ALA A 169 8.00 -8.86 -1.38
CA ALA A 169 7.69 -8.51 0.00
C ALA A 169 6.45 -9.23 0.53
N THR A 170 6.36 -9.37 1.85
CA THR A 170 5.13 -9.75 2.53
C THR A 170 4.35 -8.51 2.94
N VAL A 171 3.12 -8.39 2.47
CA VAL A 171 2.22 -7.29 2.78
C VAL A 171 1.10 -7.79 3.67
N ARG A 172 0.80 -7.07 4.74
CA ARG A 172 -0.39 -7.29 5.56
C ARG A 172 -1.24 -6.03 5.57
N MET A 173 -2.49 -6.13 5.17
CA MET A 173 -3.45 -5.03 5.17
C MET A 173 -4.65 -5.38 6.05
N VAL A 174 -4.89 -4.60 7.08
CA VAL A 174 -5.96 -4.87 8.06
C VAL A 174 -6.78 -3.61 8.29
N ASN A 175 -8.11 -3.76 8.27
CA ASN A 175 -9.08 -2.71 8.60
C ASN A 175 -8.83 -1.38 7.84
N THR A 176 -8.33 -1.47 6.61
CA THR A 176 -7.96 -0.31 5.80
C THR A 176 -9.09 0.01 4.82
N VAL A 177 -9.32 1.30 4.58
CA VAL A 177 -10.28 1.78 3.57
C VAL A 177 -9.53 2.29 2.35
N ILE A 178 -9.76 1.67 1.20
CA ILE A 178 -9.18 2.01 -0.09
C ILE A 178 -10.32 2.45 -1.01
N ARG A 179 -10.47 3.74 -1.30
CA ARG A 179 -11.65 4.24 -2.02
C ARG A 179 -11.38 5.25 -3.13
N ASN A 180 -12.19 5.21 -4.18
CA ASN A 180 -12.18 6.15 -5.29
C ASN A 180 -10.79 6.27 -5.95
N ASN A 181 -10.09 5.15 -6.10
CA ASN A 181 -8.82 5.11 -6.82
C ASN A 181 -9.01 4.47 -8.19
N GLU A 182 -8.03 4.58 -9.07
CA GLU A 182 -8.02 3.81 -10.31
C GLU A 182 -7.83 2.32 -10.00
N VAL A 183 -6.77 2.02 -9.25
CA VAL A 183 -6.51 0.67 -8.73
C VAL A 183 -6.46 0.71 -7.22
N GLY A 184 -7.18 -0.19 -6.55
CA GLY A 184 -7.14 -0.27 -5.10
C GLY A 184 -5.81 -0.78 -4.56
N ALA A 185 -5.43 -2.01 -4.90
CA ALA A 185 -4.13 -2.57 -4.55
C ALA A 185 -3.55 -3.41 -5.70
N LEU A 186 -2.29 -3.16 -6.05
CA LEU A 186 -1.53 -3.85 -7.09
C LEU A 186 -0.26 -4.47 -6.49
N PHE A 187 -0.25 -5.79 -6.43
CA PHE A 187 0.88 -6.60 -5.96
C PHE A 187 1.57 -7.22 -7.18
N LEU A 188 2.88 -6.98 -7.32
CA LEU A 188 3.66 -7.44 -8.46
C LEU A 188 4.73 -8.47 -8.07
N ASP A 189 5.08 -9.31 -9.04
CA ASP A 189 6.38 -9.96 -9.22
C ASP A 189 7.01 -10.58 -7.97
N GLY A 190 6.26 -11.49 -7.32
CA GLY A 190 6.72 -12.26 -6.17
C GLY A 190 6.25 -11.74 -4.80
N SER A 191 5.53 -10.63 -4.76
CA SER A 191 4.91 -10.15 -3.52
C SER A 191 3.79 -11.07 -3.02
N THR A 192 3.63 -11.15 -1.71
CA THR A 192 2.59 -11.94 -1.04
C THR A 192 1.80 -11.04 -0.13
N ALA A 193 0.49 -10.93 -0.36
CA ALA A 193 -0.40 -10.07 0.41
C ALA A 193 -1.41 -10.87 1.22
N ASP A 194 -1.64 -10.45 2.47
CA ASP A 194 -2.76 -10.89 3.31
C ASP A 194 -3.63 -9.68 3.65
N ILE A 195 -4.88 -9.71 3.22
CA ILE A 195 -5.84 -8.62 3.31
C ILE A 195 -7.04 -9.11 4.13
N SER A 196 -7.33 -8.42 5.23
CA SER A 196 -8.42 -8.76 6.12
C SER A 196 -9.21 -7.55 6.61
N GLY A 197 -10.53 -7.70 6.77
CA GLY A 197 -11.40 -6.68 7.36
C GLY A 197 -11.43 -5.34 6.62
N SER A 198 -10.95 -5.31 5.36
CA SER A 198 -10.70 -4.07 4.62
C SER A 198 -11.86 -3.75 3.67
N LYS A 199 -11.89 -2.52 3.17
CA LYS A 199 -12.95 -2.05 2.25
C LYS A 199 -12.33 -1.37 1.03
N PHE A 200 -12.57 -1.94 -0.14
CA PHE A 200 -12.21 -1.40 -1.44
C PHE A 200 -13.48 -0.86 -2.09
N MET A 201 -13.60 0.46 -2.25
CA MET A 201 -14.87 1.12 -2.60
C MET A 201 -14.71 2.10 -3.77
N GLY A 202 -15.44 1.89 -4.86
CA GLY A 202 -15.47 2.83 -5.98
C GLY A 202 -14.16 2.90 -6.76
N ASN A 203 -13.33 1.86 -6.73
CA ASN A 203 -12.12 1.85 -7.55
C ASN A 203 -12.48 1.59 -9.03
N SER A 204 -12.00 2.44 -9.95
CA SER A 204 -12.53 2.59 -11.31
C SER A 204 -11.94 1.64 -12.36
N LEU A 205 -10.79 1.02 -12.09
CA LEU A 205 -10.17 0.02 -12.97
C LEU A 205 -10.12 -1.35 -12.29
N TYR A 206 -9.44 -1.43 -11.15
CA TYR A 206 -9.30 -2.67 -10.39
C TYR A 206 -9.52 -2.47 -8.88
N GLY A 207 -10.14 -3.45 -8.21
CA GLY A 207 -10.16 -3.51 -6.75
C GLY A 207 -8.85 -4.00 -6.17
N ILE A 208 -8.56 -5.30 -6.32
CA ILE A 208 -7.35 -5.97 -5.82
C ILE A 208 -6.74 -6.81 -6.94
N VAL A 209 -5.44 -6.68 -7.18
CA VAL A 209 -4.74 -7.41 -8.24
C VAL A 209 -3.46 -8.04 -7.70
N SER A 210 -3.34 -9.35 -7.90
CA SER A 210 -2.07 -10.06 -7.89
C SER A 210 -1.63 -10.27 -9.33
N ASN A 211 -0.62 -9.53 -9.78
CA ASN A 211 -0.08 -9.61 -11.14
C ASN A 211 1.36 -10.13 -11.11
N ASN A 212 1.73 -10.98 -12.05
CA ASN A 212 3.07 -11.50 -12.16
C ASN A 212 3.56 -11.53 -13.60
N LYS A 213 4.75 -10.97 -13.82
CA LYS A 213 5.43 -10.92 -15.11
C LYS A 213 6.80 -11.61 -15.07
N ILE A 214 7.28 -12.00 -13.88
CA ILE A 214 8.64 -12.51 -13.66
C ILE A 214 8.67 -14.02 -13.46
N ASN A 215 9.40 -14.69 -14.34
CA ASN A 215 9.64 -16.14 -14.28
C ASN A 215 10.23 -16.59 -12.94
N GLY A 216 9.75 -17.74 -12.45
CA GLY A 216 10.23 -18.34 -11.21
C GLY A 216 9.73 -17.68 -9.92
N THR A 217 8.89 -16.63 -10.03
CA THR A 217 8.28 -15.98 -8.87
C THR A 217 6.82 -16.38 -8.73
N THR A 218 6.27 -16.23 -7.53
CA THR A 218 4.84 -16.42 -7.25
C THR A 218 4.30 -15.18 -6.54
N THR A 219 3.38 -14.46 -7.19
CA THR A 219 2.64 -13.36 -6.58
C THR A 219 1.35 -13.92 -5.99
N THR A 220 1.02 -13.55 -4.75
CA THR A 220 -0.20 -14.04 -4.10
C THR A 220 -0.96 -12.94 -3.38
N ALA A 221 -2.29 -13.07 -3.32
CA ALA A 221 -3.14 -12.30 -2.41
C ALA A 221 -4.18 -13.20 -1.72
N SER A 222 -4.16 -13.23 -0.39
CA SER A 222 -5.22 -13.77 0.46
C SER A 222 -6.17 -12.65 0.85
N VAL A 223 -7.47 -12.82 0.61
CA VAL A 223 -8.50 -11.80 0.84
C VAL A 223 -9.61 -12.39 1.70
N SER A 224 -9.70 -11.91 2.94
CA SER A 224 -10.67 -12.40 3.92
C SER A 224 -11.52 -11.28 4.52
N ASP A 225 -12.80 -11.56 4.79
CA ASP A 225 -13.69 -10.65 5.52
C ASP A 225 -13.68 -9.22 4.94
N THR A 226 -13.57 -9.11 3.62
CA THR A 226 -13.29 -7.85 2.90
C THR A 226 -14.44 -7.54 1.95
N VAL A 227 -14.75 -6.25 1.80
CA VAL A 227 -15.74 -5.77 0.83
C VAL A 227 -15.01 -5.10 -0.32
N VAL A 228 -15.25 -5.58 -1.54
CA VAL A 228 -14.72 -5.02 -2.79
C VAL A 228 -15.90 -4.62 -3.67
N THR A 229 -16.26 -3.35 -3.63
CA THR A 229 -17.38 -2.80 -4.39
C THR A 229 -16.92 -1.65 -5.27
N GLY A 230 -17.37 -1.58 -6.50
CA GLY A 230 -16.97 -0.52 -7.41
C GLY A 230 -17.83 -0.48 -8.65
N SER A 231 -17.38 0.25 -9.65
CA SER A 231 -17.98 0.27 -10.99
C SER A 231 -16.90 0.13 -12.07
N GLY A 232 -15.73 -0.40 -11.66
CA GLY A 232 -14.58 -0.55 -12.54
C GLY A 232 -14.59 -1.85 -13.34
N THR A 233 -13.48 -2.12 -14.00
CA THR A 233 -13.32 -3.28 -14.88
C THR A 233 -13.37 -4.59 -14.11
N ILE A 234 -12.46 -4.81 -13.15
CA ILE A 234 -12.39 -6.09 -12.41
C ILE A 234 -12.31 -5.87 -10.90
N GLY A 235 -13.11 -6.61 -10.13
CA GLY A 235 -13.10 -6.53 -8.67
C GLY A 235 -11.82 -7.10 -8.08
N ILE A 236 -11.59 -8.40 -8.25
CA ILE A 236 -10.38 -9.07 -7.77
C ILE A 236 -9.77 -9.92 -8.90
N ALA A 237 -8.46 -9.81 -9.11
CA ALA A 237 -7.78 -10.50 -10.20
C ALA A 237 -6.49 -11.23 -9.79
N ALA A 238 -6.29 -12.43 -10.34
CA ALA A 238 -4.99 -13.08 -10.47
C ALA A 238 -4.58 -13.04 -11.95
N ILE A 239 -3.48 -12.36 -12.28
CA ILE A 239 -3.07 -12.13 -13.68
C ILE A 239 -1.61 -12.55 -13.88
N VAL A 240 -1.35 -13.29 -14.96
CA VAL A 240 -0.01 -13.49 -15.49
C VAL A 240 0.06 -12.99 -16.93
N GLU A 241 0.84 -11.94 -17.17
CA GLU A 241 0.92 -11.28 -18.48
C GLU A 241 1.98 -11.88 -19.40
N SER A 242 3.21 -12.14 -18.93
CA SER A 242 4.33 -12.45 -19.85
C SER A 242 5.27 -13.58 -19.41
N GLY A 243 5.39 -13.88 -18.12
CA GLY A 243 6.30 -14.94 -17.64
C GLY A 243 5.72 -16.35 -17.82
N THR A 244 6.42 -17.24 -18.51
CA THR A 244 6.02 -18.64 -18.74
C THR A 244 6.06 -19.52 -17.50
N SER A 245 6.92 -19.21 -16.54
CA SER A 245 6.95 -19.86 -15.21
C SER A 245 6.53 -18.92 -14.07
N ALA A 246 5.95 -17.76 -14.41
CA ALA A 246 5.36 -16.86 -13.45
C ALA A 246 4.03 -17.42 -12.93
N ILE A 247 3.77 -17.23 -11.65
CA ILE A 247 2.54 -17.70 -11.01
C ILE A 247 1.85 -16.53 -10.30
N ALA A 248 0.55 -16.37 -10.53
CA ALA A 248 -0.32 -15.46 -9.77
C ALA A 248 -1.44 -16.24 -9.08
N LYS A 249 -1.66 -15.97 -7.79
CA LYS A 249 -2.70 -16.65 -7.00
C LYS A 249 -3.54 -15.67 -6.21
N VAL A 250 -4.84 -15.90 -6.15
CA VAL A 250 -5.72 -15.22 -5.22
C VAL A 250 -6.58 -16.22 -4.48
N GLU A 251 -6.67 -16.09 -3.15
CA GLU A 251 -7.65 -16.81 -2.32
C GLU A 251 -8.66 -15.82 -1.74
N ILE A 252 -9.95 -16.14 -1.85
CA ILE A 252 -11.05 -15.26 -1.42
C ILE A 252 -11.95 -16.01 -0.43
N VAL A 253 -12.08 -15.51 0.80
CA VAL A 253 -12.87 -16.16 1.85
C VAL A 253 -13.75 -15.15 2.59
N ARG A 254 -15.05 -15.44 2.74
CA ARG A 254 -15.98 -14.57 3.51
C ARG A 254 -15.98 -13.11 3.04
N SER A 255 -15.84 -12.91 1.73
CA SER A 255 -15.74 -11.57 1.15
C SER A 255 -16.94 -11.28 0.25
N ILE A 256 -17.23 -10.00 0.06
CA ILE A 256 -18.27 -9.52 -0.84
C ILE A 256 -17.59 -8.78 -1.99
N ILE A 257 -17.86 -9.21 -3.21
CA ILE A 257 -17.41 -8.56 -4.44
C ILE A 257 -18.63 -8.11 -5.20
N SER A 258 -18.75 -6.81 -5.49
CA SER A 258 -19.97 -6.28 -6.12
C SER A 258 -19.77 -5.16 -7.13
N ASN A 259 -20.64 -5.16 -8.13
CA ASN A 259 -20.86 -4.04 -9.07
C ASN A 259 -19.70 -3.72 -10.05
N TYR A 260 -18.66 -4.55 -10.09
CA TYR A 260 -17.63 -4.48 -11.14
C TYR A 260 -18.13 -5.04 -12.46
N ASN A 261 -17.54 -4.65 -13.61
CA ASN A 261 -17.86 -5.29 -14.88
C ASN A 261 -17.64 -6.80 -14.82
N GLU A 262 -16.50 -7.20 -14.27
CA GLU A 262 -16.21 -8.56 -13.86
C GLU A 262 -15.93 -8.63 -12.38
N GLY A 263 -16.61 -9.54 -11.67
CA GLY A 263 -16.41 -9.68 -10.23
C GLY A 263 -15.00 -10.18 -9.90
N VAL A 264 -14.67 -11.38 -10.38
CA VAL A 264 -13.40 -12.04 -10.09
C VAL A 264 -12.82 -12.66 -11.35
N ARG A 265 -11.53 -12.42 -11.62
CA ARG A 265 -10.83 -12.92 -12.81
C ARG A 265 -9.57 -13.72 -12.47
N ALA A 266 -9.41 -14.87 -13.12
CA ALA A 266 -8.13 -15.55 -13.29
C ALA A 266 -7.70 -15.41 -14.76
N GLU A 267 -6.55 -14.79 -15.04
CA GLU A 267 -6.07 -14.57 -16.41
C GLU A 267 -4.62 -15.04 -16.58
N SER A 268 -4.39 -15.89 -17.57
CA SER A 268 -3.05 -16.39 -17.89
C SER A 268 -2.76 -16.27 -19.38
N GLN A 269 -1.84 -15.37 -19.73
CA GLN A 269 -1.33 -15.25 -21.10
C GLN A 269 -0.18 -16.22 -21.37
N ASN A 270 0.75 -16.39 -20.42
CA ASN A 270 1.95 -17.23 -20.59
C ASN A 270 2.26 -18.20 -19.43
N GLY A 271 1.97 -17.82 -18.17
CA GLY A 271 2.32 -18.63 -16.99
C GLY A 271 1.13 -19.35 -16.37
N THR A 272 0.91 -19.22 -15.07
CA THR A 272 -0.23 -19.84 -14.36
C THR A 272 -0.93 -18.83 -13.46
N ALA A 273 -2.23 -18.63 -13.69
CA ALA A 273 -3.08 -17.82 -12.81
C ALA A 273 -4.12 -18.69 -12.13
N SER A 274 -4.33 -18.50 -10.84
CA SER A 274 -5.33 -19.28 -10.10
C SER A 274 -6.10 -18.43 -9.12
N VAL A 275 -7.42 -18.66 -9.07
CA VAL A 275 -8.29 -18.07 -8.07
C VAL A 275 -9.02 -19.19 -7.32
N SER A 276 -9.04 -19.09 -6.00
CA SER A 276 -9.91 -19.90 -5.15
C SER A 276 -10.91 -19.03 -4.39
N ILE A 277 -12.15 -19.50 -4.25
CA ILE A 277 -13.23 -18.75 -3.60
C ILE A 277 -14.08 -19.65 -2.70
N ARG A 278 -14.41 -19.16 -1.49
CA ARG A 278 -15.19 -19.89 -0.48
C ARG A 278 -16.01 -18.96 0.40
N LYS A 279 -17.26 -19.34 0.70
CA LYS A 279 -18.14 -18.57 1.61
C LYS A 279 -18.26 -17.09 1.21
N SER A 280 -18.15 -16.78 -0.08
CA SER A 280 -18.09 -15.40 -0.58
C SER A 280 -19.26 -15.11 -1.51
N MET A 281 -19.59 -13.83 -1.65
CA MET A 281 -20.65 -13.34 -2.53
C MET A 281 -20.04 -12.57 -3.69
N VAL A 282 -20.46 -12.89 -4.92
CA VAL A 282 -20.17 -12.10 -6.12
C VAL A 282 -21.49 -11.70 -6.77
N THR A 283 -21.76 -10.40 -6.85
CA THR A 283 -23.07 -9.89 -7.25
C THR A 283 -23.02 -8.61 -8.07
N GLY A 284 -24.03 -8.37 -8.88
CA GLY A 284 -24.19 -7.09 -9.59
C GLY A 284 -23.17 -6.88 -10.70
N SER A 285 -22.44 -7.94 -11.12
CA SER A 285 -21.47 -7.79 -12.18
C SER A 285 -22.14 -7.55 -13.53
N SER A 286 -21.72 -6.50 -14.24
CA SER A 286 -22.38 -6.09 -15.48
C SER A 286 -22.05 -6.97 -16.70
N ALA A 287 -20.94 -7.72 -16.67
CA ALA A 287 -20.62 -8.77 -17.63
C ALA A 287 -20.64 -10.16 -16.99
N TYR A 288 -19.68 -10.44 -16.09
CA TYR A 288 -19.52 -11.78 -15.52
C TYR A 288 -19.20 -11.74 -14.02
N GLY A 289 -19.80 -12.64 -13.22
CA GLY A 289 -19.42 -12.81 -11.83
C GLY A 289 -17.99 -13.35 -11.71
N LEU A 290 -17.73 -14.49 -12.33
CA LEU A 290 -16.42 -15.15 -12.34
C LEU A 290 -15.91 -15.31 -13.78
N VAL A 291 -14.63 -15.06 -14.01
CA VAL A 291 -13.98 -15.18 -15.33
C VAL A 291 -12.68 -15.97 -15.25
N GLN A 292 -12.59 -17.05 -16.02
CA GLN A 292 -11.36 -17.77 -16.31
C GLN A 292 -10.94 -17.46 -17.75
N ASN A 293 -9.76 -16.86 -17.93
CA ASN A 293 -9.22 -16.49 -19.22
C ASN A 293 -7.79 -17.06 -19.44
N GLY A 294 -7.59 -17.77 -20.55
CA GLY A 294 -6.31 -18.40 -20.90
C GLY A 294 -6.15 -19.83 -20.38
N ALA A 295 -5.43 -20.66 -21.14
CA ALA A 295 -5.40 -22.11 -20.95
C ALA A 295 -4.85 -22.59 -19.60
N SER A 296 -3.90 -21.83 -19.03
CA SER A 296 -3.28 -22.12 -17.73
C SER A 296 -3.87 -21.30 -16.58
N SER A 297 -5.02 -20.66 -16.80
CA SER A 297 -5.79 -20.05 -15.72
C SER A 297 -6.72 -21.09 -15.08
N THR A 298 -6.98 -20.98 -13.78
CA THR A 298 -7.88 -21.89 -13.06
C THR A 298 -8.76 -21.14 -12.07
N MET A 299 -10.02 -21.58 -11.93
CA MET A 299 -10.92 -21.12 -10.89
C MET A 299 -11.45 -22.30 -10.07
N THR A 300 -11.35 -22.18 -8.75
CA THR A 300 -11.78 -23.23 -7.81
C THR A 300 -12.74 -22.68 -6.77
N SER A 301 -13.88 -23.33 -6.59
CA SER A 301 -14.84 -23.07 -5.52
C SER A 301 -14.70 -24.15 -4.44
N TYR A 302 -14.42 -23.74 -3.20
CA TYR A 302 -14.49 -24.62 -2.02
C TYR A 302 -15.87 -24.58 -1.34
N GLY A 303 -16.91 -24.13 -2.06
CA GLY A 303 -18.30 -24.17 -1.65
C GLY A 303 -18.79 -22.96 -0.85
N LYS A 304 -20.12 -22.95 -0.66
CA LYS A 304 -20.89 -21.90 0.05
C LYS A 304 -20.75 -20.49 -0.55
N ASN A 305 -20.50 -20.40 -1.86
CA ASN A 305 -20.44 -19.14 -2.57
C ASN A 305 -21.83 -18.74 -3.10
N THR A 306 -22.11 -17.45 -3.14
CA THR A 306 -23.34 -16.88 -3.68
C THR A 306 -23.02 -16.06 -4.93
N LEU A 307 -23.40 -16.57 -6.10
CA LEU A 307 -23.26 -15.88 -7.40
C LEU A 307 -24.65 -15.51 -7.90
N VAL A 308 -25.05 -14.25 -7.72
CA VAL A 308 -26.42 -13.78 -7.99
C VAL A 308 -26.41 -12.39 -8.60
N ASN A 309 -27.46 -12.03 -9.34
CA ASN A 309 -27.60 -10.70 -9.95
C ASN A 309 -26.42 -10.27 -10.84
N ASN A 310 -25.67 -11.21 -11.39
CA ASN A 310 -24.66 -10.96 -12.42
C ASN A 310 -25.33 -11.16 -13.78
N SER A 311 -24.93 -10.39 -14.80
CA SER A 311 -25.42 -10.61 -16.18
C SER A 311 -25.16 -12.05 -16.65
N SER A 312 -24.01 -12.60 -16.27
CA SER A 312 -23.73 -14.03 -16.30
C SER A 312 -22.87 -14.39 -15.10
N ASN A 313 -23.09 -15.57 -14.50
CA ASN A 313 -22.34 -15.94 -13.28
C ASN A 313 -20.90 -16.41 -13.57
N LEU A 314 -20.66 -16.97 -14.75
CA LEU A 314 -19.40 -17.64 -15.08
C LEU A 314 -19.06 -17.50 -16.57
N LEU A 315 -17.82 -17.12 -16.86
CA LEU A 315 -17.14 -17.35 -18.13
C LEU A 315 -15.96 -18.30 -17.88
N GLY A 316 -15.92 -19.42 -18.61
CA GLY A 316 -14.92 -20.48 -18.43
C GLY A 316 -15.39 -21.61 -17.50
N ILE A 317 -14.45 -22.26 -16.81
CA ILE A 317 -14.67 -23.45 -15.98
C ILE A 317 -14.49 -23.08 -14.49
N LEU A 318 -15.45 -23.51 -13.67
CA LEU A 318 -15.34 -23.45 -12.22
C LEU A 318 -15.24 -24.86 -11.65
N THR A 319 -14.05 -25.24 -11.21
CA THR A 319 -13.85 -26.51 -10.51
C THR A 319 -14.43 -26.42 -9.10
N THR A 320 -15.19 -27.41 -8.68
CA THR A 320 -15.65 -27.52 -7.28
C THR A 320 -14.77 -28.52 -6.54
N ALA A 321 -14.24 -28.11 -5.39
CA ALA A 321 -13.41 -28.96 -4.55
C ALA A 321 -14.12 -29.20 -3.22
N ALA A 322 -14.09 -30.45 -2.75
CA ALA A 322 -14.63 -30.80 -1.44
C ALA A 322 -13.83 -30.08 -0.33
N PRO A 323 -14.48 -29.53 0.70
CA PRO A 323 -13.76 -29.08 1.88
C PRO A 323 -13.09 -30.29 2.54
N LEU A 324 -11.79 -30.17 2.83
CA LEU A 324 -11.07 -31.13 3.69
C LEU A 324 -11.63 -31.12 5.11
#